data_AF-A0A2S5R2D3-F1
#
_entry.id   AF-A0A2S5R2D3-F1
#
_cell.length_a   1.000
_cell.length_b   1.000
_cell.length_c   1.000
_cell.angle_alpha   90.00
_cell.angle_beta   90.00
_cell.angle_gamma   90.00
#
_symmetry.space_group_name_H-M   'P 1'
#
loop_
_entity.id
_entity.type
_entity.pdbx_description
1 polymer ?
#
loop_
_entity_poly.entity_id
_entity_poly.type
_entity_poly.pdbx_seq_one_letter_code
_entity_poly.pdbx_strand_id
1 'polypeptide(L)'
;MASRKTINIETFLAKINYSLATHTGGVEYGEGLVAALEEALRLADRYRGFRYLEQSEVPEGQLPGIYWEEGQQGRLEADFNNTNPTRRQYY
;
A
#
# COMPACT_ATOMS: atom_id res chain seq x y z
N MET A 1 -35.65 6.66 -6.13
CA MET A 1 -34.47 5.76 -6.22
C MET A 1 -33.24 6.63 -6.38
N ALA A 2 -32.22 6.48 -5.54
CA ALA A 2 -30.98 7.22 -5.71
C ALA A 2 -30.27 6.72 -6.98
N SER A 3 -29.90 7.63 -7.88
CA SER A 3 -29.08 7.30 -9.06
C SER A 3 -27.76 6.70 -8.60
N ARG A 4 -27.43 5.49 -9.07
CA ARG A 4 -26.14 4.86 -8.80
C ARG A 4 -25.04 5.71 -9.44
N LYS A 5 -24.16 6.28 -8.62
CA LYS A 5 -22.97 6.98 -9.12
C LYS A 5 -21.92 5.95 -9.51
N THR A 6 -21.35 6.10 -10.69
CA THR A 6 -20.17 5.34 -11.14
C THR A 6 -18.91 6.15 -10.83
N ILE A 7 -17.82 5.46 -10.50
CA ILE A 7 -16.50 6.06 -10.32
C ILE A 7 -15.55 5.47 -11.34
N ASN A 8 -14.59 6.27 -11.80
CA ASN A 8 -13.51 5.78 -12.64
C ASN A 8 -12.50 5.03 -11.75
N ILE A 9 -12.26 3.75 -12.06
CA ILE A 9 -11.39 2.88 -11.26
C ILE A 9 -9.92 3.31 -11.32
N GLU A 10 -9.44 3.88 -12.43
CA GLU A 10 -8.07 4.40 -12.56
C GLU A 10 -7.86 5.60 -11.65
N THR A 11 -8.83 6.52 -11.62
CA THR A 11 -8.78 7.68 -10.71
C THR A 11 -8.81 7.22 -9.24
N PHE A 12 -9.57 6.17 -8.93
CA PHE A 12 -9.63 5.62 -7.59
C PHE A 12 -8.30 4.95 -7.19
N LEU A 13 -7.74 4.10 -8.06
CA LEU A 13 -6.44 3.46 -7.87
C LEU A 13 -5.32 4.48 -7.69
N ALA A 14 -5.26 5.52 -8.53
CA ALA A 14 -4.26 6.59 -8.41
C ALA A 14 -4.37 7.34 -7.07
N LYS A 15 -5.60 7.61 -6.61
CA LYS A 15 -5.83 8.28 -5.32
C LYS A 15 -5.42 7.42 -4.13
N ILE A 16 -5.73 6.11 -4.16
CA ILE A 16 -5.35 5.21 -3.07
C ILE A 16 -3.83 4.98 -3.06
N ASN A 17 -3.20 4.74 -4.22
CA ASN A 17 -1.74 4.62 -4.31
C ASN A 17 -1.04 5.88 -3.78
N TYR A 18 -1.54 7.07 -4.11
CA TYR A 18 -1.03 8.32 -3.54
C TYR A 18 -1.19 8.35 -2.01
N SER A 19 -2.38 8.05 -1.49
CA SER A 19 -2.61 7.99 -0.05
C SER A 19 -1.69 6.98 0.64
N LEU A 20 -1.49 5.79 0.07
CA LEU A 20 -0.57 4.76 0.59
C LEU A 20 0.90 5.20 0.51
N ALA A 21 1.27 6.07 -0.42
CA ALA A 21 2.62 6.64 -0.49
C ALA A 21 2.82 7.81 0.50
N THR A 22 1.80 8.62 0.76
CA THR A 22 1.96 9.87 1.52
C THR A 22 1.38 9.86 2.93
N HIS A 23 0.57 8.88 3.32
CA HIS A 23 -0.07 8.92 4.65
C HIS A 23 0.96 8.83 5.77
N THR A 24 0.64 9.48 6.89
CA THR A 24 1.36 9.37 8.16
C THR A 24 0.49 8.72 9.25
N GLY A 25 -0.69 8.22 8.88
CA GLY A 25 -1.60 7.50 9.78
C GLY A 25 -1.04 6.13 10.19
N GLY A 26 -1.61 5.56 11.26
CA GLY A 26 -1.24 4.23 11.76
C GLY A 26 -1.46 3.10 10.74
N VAL A 27 -0.97 1.91 11.09
CA VAL A 27 -1.03 0.71 10.24
C VAL A 27 -2.47 0.40 9.83
N GLU A 28 -3.42 0.56 10.74
CA GLU A 28 -4.85 0.28 10.55
C GLU A 28 -5.47 1.14 9.44
N TYR A 29 -5.00 2.39 9.28
CA TYR A 29 -5.47 3.27 8.20
C TYR A 29 -5.02 2.74 6.84
N GLY A 30 -3.75 2.32 6.73
CA GLY A 30 -3.21 1.72 5.52
C GLY A 30 -3.91 0.40 5.17
N GLU A 31 -4.16 -0.45 6.17
CA GLU A 31 -4.87 -1.72 5.97
C GLU A 31 -6.31 -1.50 5.48
N GLY A 32 -7.01 -0.52 6.03
CA GLY A 32 -8.36 -0.15 5.56
C GLY A 32 -8.37 0.32 4.10
N LEU A 33 -7.40 1.14 3.70
CA LEU A 33 -7.25 1.59 2.31
C LEU A 33 -6.93 0.43 1.36
N VAL A 34 -6.03 -0.46 1.78
CA VAL A 34 -5.69 -1.68 1.04
C VAL A 34 -6.92 -2.55 0.85
N ALA A 35 -7.65 -2.88 1.93
CA ALA A 35 -8.84 -3.72 1.86
C ALA A 35 -9.91 -3.13 0.91
N ALA A 36 -10.15 -1.82 1.00
CA ALA A 36 -11.11 -1.14 0.15
C ALA A 36 -10.70 -1.14 -1.34
N LEU A 37 -9.41 -0.91 -1.63
CA LEU A 37 -8.91 -0.92 -3.01
C LEU A 37 -8.94 -2.32 -3.62
N GLU A 38 -8.48 -3.33 -2.87
CA GLU A 38 -8.49 -4.71 -3.36
C GLU A 38 -9.90 -5.19 -3.68
N GLU A 39 -10.87 -4.87 -2.82
CA GLU A 39 -12.28 -5.21 -3.09
C GLU A 39 -12.81 -4.48 -4.32
N ALA A 40 -12.54 -3.18 -4.46
CA ALA A 40 -12.95 -2.41 -5.62
C ALA A 40 -12.35 -2.96 -6.93
N LEU A 41 -11.07 -3.35 -6.92
CA LEU A 41 -10.38 -3.95 -8.05
C LEU A 41 -10.91 -5.35 -8.38
N ARG A 42 -11.19 -6.18 -7.38
CA ARG A 42 -11.81 -7.51 -7.59
C ARG A 42 -13.21 -7.39 -8.18
N LEU A 43 -14.05 -6.52 -7.63
CA LEU A 43 -15.41 -6.27 -8.14
C LEU A 43 -15.42 -5.71 -9.56
N ALA A 44 -14.34 -5.03 -9.97
CA ALA A 44 -14.16 -4.53 -11.32
C ALA A 44 -13.46 -5.53 -12.27
N ASP A 45 -13.06 -6.71 -11.80
CA ASP A 45 -12.22 -7.68 -12.52
C ASP A 45 -10.88 -7.08 -13.02
N ARG A 46 -10.29 -6.21 -12.19
CA ARG A 46 -9.06 -5.47 -12.50
C ARG A 46 -7.94 -5.69 -11.49
N TYR A 47 -8.07 -6.64 -10.58
CA TYR A 47 -7.00 -6.93 -9.64
C TYR A 47 -5.82 -7.60 -10.33
N ARG A 48 -4.66 -6.92 -10.35
CA ARG A 48 -3.40 -7.42 -10.97
C ARG A 48 -2.26 -7.65 -9.97
N GLY A 49 -2.54 -7.54 -8.67
CA GLY A 49 -1.53 -7.63 -7.61
C GLY A 49 -0.90 -6.28 -7.28
N PHE A 50 0.20 -6.30 -6.54
CA PHE A 50 0.91 -5.13 -6.05
C PHE A 50 2.43 -5.35 -5.99
N ARG A 51 3.18 -4.26 -5.83
CA ARG A 51 4.58 -4.25 -5.38
C ARG A 51 4.74 -3.43 -4.11
N TYR A 52 5.83 -3.63 -3.38
CA TYR A 52 6.21 -2.73 -2.29
C TYR A 52 6.87 -1.46 -2.84
N LEU A 53 6.71 -0.35 -2.11
CA LEU A 53 7.38 0.91 -2.42
C LEU A 53 8.86 0.85 -2.00
N GLU A 54 9.73 1.44 -2.80
CA GLU A 54 11.15 1.61 -2.47
C GLU A 54 11.36 2.73 -1.46
N GLN A 55 12.53 2.78 -0.80
CA GLN A 55 12.83 3.83 0.19
C GLN A 55 12.81 5.24 -0.41
N SER A 56 13.23 5.37 -1.66
CA SER A 56 13.19 6.62 -2.43
C SER A 56 11.76 7.12 -2.70
N GLU A 57 10.77 6.22 -2.63
CA GLU A 57 9.35 6.48 -2.89
C GLU A 57 8.57 6.73 -1.58
N VAL A 58 9.23 6.62 -0.43
CA VAL A 58 8.65 6.83 0.90
C VAL A 58 9.15 8.17 1.49
N PRO A 59 8.28 8.96 2.16
CA PRO A 59 8.70 10.18 2.83
C PRO A 59 9.84 9.97 3.84
N GLU A 60 10.75 10.95 3.92
CA GLU A 60 11.90 10.93 4.81
C GLU A 60 11.50 10.68 6.28
N GLY A 61 12.22 9.77 6.96
CA GLY A 61 11.92 9.38 8.35
C GLY A 61 10.94 8.22 8.50
N GLN A 62 10.49 7.60 7.41
CA GLN A 62 9.69 6.38 7.44
C GLN A 62 10.38 5.23 6.70
N LEU A 63 10.39 4.05 7.31
CA LEU A 63 10.99 2.86 6.69
C LEU A 63 9.96 2.23 5.72
N PRO A 64 10.35 1.91 4.47
CA PRO A 64 9.56 1.03 3.61
C PRO A 64 9.51 -0.38 4.20
N GLY A 65 8.71 -1.27 3.62
CA GLY A 65 8.65 -2.67 4.04
C GLY A 65 10.01 -3.40 3.99
N ILE A 66 10.03 -4.68 4.42
CA ILE A 66 11.21 -5.53 4.68
C ILE A 66 12.41 -5.15 3.80
N TYR A 67 13.37 -4.45 4.40
CA TYR A 67 14.63 -4.11 3.76
C TYR A 67 15.61 -5.26 3.97
N TRP A 68 15.97 -5.95 2.90
CA TRP A 68 16.98 -7.00 2.94
C TRP A 68 18.30 -6.44 2.40
N GLU A 69 19.27 -6.28 3.29
CA GLU A 69 20.66 -5.97 2.95
C GLU A 69 21.51 -7.24 3.06
N GLU A 70 22.27 -7.56 2.01
CA GLU A 70 23.17 -8.71 1.98
C GLU A 70 24.26 -8.52 3.06
N GLY A 71 24.21 -9.32 4.13
CA GLY A 71 25.11 -9.24 5.29
C GLY A 71 24.42 -9.02 6.65
N GLN A 72 23.12 -8.65 6.69
CA GLN A 72 22.36 -8.43 7.93
C GLN A 72 21.57 -9.67 8.42
N GLN A 73 22.15 -10.86 8.28
CA GLN A 73 21.49 -12.14 8.54
C GLN A 73 20.99 -12.35 10.00
N GLY A 74 21.40 -11.48 10.94
CA GLY A 74 21.05 -11.56 12.37
C GLY A 74 19.97 -10.58 12.88
N ARG A 75 19.42 -9.68 12.06
CA ARG A 75 18.40 -8.69 12.48
C ARG A 75 16.96 -8.99 12.05
N LEU A 76 16.75 -10.14 11.40
CA LEU A 76 15.49 -10.53 10.77
C LEU A 76 14.25 -10.27 11.64
N GLU A 77 14.21 -10.68 12.92
CA GLU A 77 13.01 -10.49 13.76
C GLU A 77 12.64 -9.02 14.06
N ALA A 78 13.62 -8.13 14.20
CA ALA A 78 13.37 -6.71 14.43
C ALA A 78 12.92 -6.00 13.14
N ASP A 79 13.50 -6.39 12.01
CA ASP A 79 13.20 -5.83 10.68
C ASP A 79 11.82 -6.28 10.17
N PHE A 80 11.39 -7.51 10.48
CA PHE A 80 10.03 -7.98 10.21
C PHE A 80 8.96 -7.17 10.96
N ASN A 81 9.22 -6.79 12.22
CA ASN A 81 8.26 -6.03 13.03
C ASN A 81 8.23 -4.52 12.72
N ASN A 82 9.28 -3.99 12.08
CA ASN A 82 9.34 -2.59 11.63
C ASN A 82 8.92 -2.41 10.16
N THR A 83 8.43 -3.48 9.54
CA THR A 83 7.87 -3.50 8.20
C THR A 83 6.45 -2.98 8.27
N ASN A 84 6.16 -1.85 7.61
CA ASN A 84 4.76 -1.50 7.37
C ASN A 84 4.25 -2.26 6.13
N PRO A 85 3.43 -3.32 6.29
CA PRO A 85 3.00 -4.16 5.17
C PRO A 85 2.03 -3.45 4.23
N THR A 86 1.59 -2.23 4.57
CA THR A 86 0.60 -1.44 3.81
C THR A 86 1.24 -0.52 2.76
N ARG A 87 2.57 -0.37 2.74
CA ARG A 87 3.31 0.44 1.75
C ARG A 87 3.44 -0.29 0.41
N ARG A 88 2.34 -0.31 -0.34
CA ARG A 88 2.18 -1.02 -1.62
C ARG A 88 1.79 -0.07 -2.75
N GLN A 89 2.23 -0.37 -3.97
CA GLN A 89 1.68 0.18 -5.21
C GLN A 89 0.93 -0.93 -5.96
N TYR A 90 -0.31 -0.67 -6.34
CA TYR A 90 -1.14 -1.57 -7.15
C TYR A 90 -1.01 -1.27 -8.64
N TYR A 91 -1.04 -2.34 -9.46
CA TYR A 91 -0.94 -2.33 -10.93
C TYR A 91 -2.30 -2.35 -11.62
#